data_AF-A0A2X2YCE6-F1
#
_entry.id   AF-A0A2X2YCE6-F1
#
_cell.length_a   1.000
_cell.length_b   1.000
_cell.length_c   1.000
_cell.angle_alpha   90.00
_cell.angle_beta   90.00
_cell.angle_gamma   90.00
#
_symmetry.space_group_name_H-M   'P 1'
#
loop_
_entity.id
_entity.type
_entity.pdbx_description
1 polymer ?
#
loop_
_entity_poly.entity_id
_entity_poly.type
_entity_poly.pdbx_seq_one_letter_code
_entity_poly.pdbx_strand_id
1 'polypeptide(L)'
;MSKYHIVFAPKYRRKEIYRDKKKEIGKILRMLCEWKGVEIIEANACKDHIHMLVSIPPKISVSGFVGFLKGKSSLMIFEKFANLKYKYGNRHFWCRGYYVDTV
;
A
#
# COMPACT_ATOMS: atom_id res chain seq x y z
N MET A 1 -9.24 18.50 -6.56
CA MET A 1 -8.63 17.32 -5.92
C MET A 1 -7.39 17.79 -5.18
N SER A 2 -7.03 17.15 -4.06
CA SER A 2 -5.86 17.56 -3.26
C SER A 2 -4.76 16.51 -3.38
N LYS A 3 -3.51 16.97 -3.41
CA LYS A 3 -2.34 16.11 -3.54
C LYS A 3 -1.80 15.73 -2.16
N TYR A 4 -1.42 14.47 -2.02
CA TYR A 4 -0.89 13.94 -0.76
C TYR A 4 0.34 13.08 -1.03
N HIS A 5 1.38 13.30 -0.24
CA HIS A 5 2.53 12.42 -0.15
C HIS A 5 2.28 11.39 0.96
N ILE A 6 2.23 10.11 0.61
CA ILE A 6 1.88 9.01 1.51
C ILE A 6 3.02 8.00 1.55
N VAL A 7 3.41 7.60 2.76
CA VAL A 7 4.45 6.58 2.98
C VAL A 7 3.99 5.52 3.97
N PHE A 8 4.19 4.25 3.62
CA PHE A 8 3.95 3.13 4.53
C PHE A 8 4.89 1.95 4.24
N ALA A 9 5.14 1.12 5.25
CA ALA A 9 6.15 0.07 5.19
C ALA A 9 5.56 -1.32 5.51
N PRO A 10 6.16 -2.42 5.02
CA PRO A 10 5.87 -3.76 5.52
C PRO A 10 6.11 -3.85 7.02
N LYS A 11 5.35 -4.69 7.71
CA LYS A 11 5.48 -4.90 9.15
C LYS A 11 6.89 -5.41 9.46
N TYR A 12 7.52 -4.82 10.48
CA TYR A 12 8.90 -5.07 10.88
C TYR A 12 9.94 -4.79 9.79
N ARG A 13 9.60 -3.99 8.76
CA ARG A 13 10.47 -3.68 7.61
C ARG A 13 11.10 -4.93 6.97
N ARG A 14 10.36 -6.05 6.93
CA ARG A 14 10.85 -7.33 6.40
C ARG A 14 11.07 -7.22 4.89
N LYS A 15 12.32 -7.03 4.50
CA LYS A 15 12.76 -6.75 3.12
C LYS A 15 12.64 -7.96 2.20
N GLU A 16 12.84 -9.17 2.70
CA GLU A 16 12.91 -10.40 1.91
C GLU A 16 11.67 -10.60 1.03
N ILE A 17 10.48 -10.62 1.65
CA ILE A 17 9.21 -10.83 0.95
C ILE A 17 8.85 -9.64 0.06
N TYR A 18 9.10 -8.44 0.56
CA TYR A 18 8.73 -7.22 -0.13
C TYR A 18 9.57 -7.04 -1.41
N ARG A 19 10.85 -7.36 -1.39
CA ARG A 19 11.77 -7.18 -2.52
C ARG A 19 11.40 -8.09 -3.70
N ASP A 20 11.18 -9.37 -3.44
CA ASP A 20 10.88 -10.35 -4.49
C ASP A 20 9.48 -10.15 -5.08
N LYS A 21 8.55 -9.64 -4.28
CA LYS A 21 7.15 -9.42 -4.70
C LYS A 21 6.83 -7.98 -5.08
N LYS A 22 7.84 -7.09 -5.08
CA LYS A 22 7.69 -5.63 -5.27
C LYS A 22 6.86 -5.26 -6.51
N LYS A 23 7.15 -5.89 -7.65
CA LYS A 23 6.45 -5.64 -8.92
C LYS A 23 4.97 -5.95 -8.83
N GLU A 24 4.63 -7.09 -8.23
CA GLU A 24 3.23 -7.53 -8.08
C GLU A 24 2.48 -6.73 -7.02
N ILE A 25 3.14 -6.37 -5.91
CA ILE A 25 2.59 -5.45 -4.91
C ILE A 25 2.26 -4.11 -5.55
N GLY A 26 3.17 -3.57 -6.38
CA GLY A 26 2.93 -2.33 -7.12
C GLY A 26 1.71 -2.40 -8.04
N LYS A 27 1.51 -3.52 -8.76
CA LYS A 27 0.30 -3.74 -9.58
C LYS A 27 -0.97 -3.76 -8.74
N ILE A 28 -0.97 -4.45 -7.59
CA ILE A 28 -2.11 -4.49 -6.67
C ILE A 28 -2.45 -3.09 -6.18
N LEU A 29 -1.45 -2.31 -5.75
CA LEU A 29 -1.67 -0.96 -5.24
C LEU A 29 -2.22 -0.03 -6.34
N ARG A 30 -1.69 -0.11 -7.56
CA ARG A 30 -2.18 0.69 -8.70
C ARG A 30 -3.64 0.42 -9.01
N MET A 31 -4.01 -0.85 -9.13
CA MET A 31 -5.40 -1.26 -9.35
C MET A 31 -6.34 -0.79 -8.22
N LEU A 32 -5.91 -0.85 -6.96
CA LEU A 32 -6.72 -0.38 -5.83
C LEU A 32 -6.90 1.15 -5.83
N CYS A 33 -5.93 1.91 -6.33
CA CYS A 33 -6.08 3.35 -6.52
C CYS A 33 -7.12 3.65 -7.61
N GLU A 34 -7.04 2.95 -8.73
CA GLU A 34 -8.01 3.05 -9.83
C GLU A 34 -9.45 2.75 -9.35
N TRP A 35 -9.63 1.70 -8.55
CA TRP A 35 -10.95 1.34 -7.97
C TRP A 35 -11.54 2.43 -7.08
N LYS A 36 -10.70 3.26 -6.44
CA LYS A 36 -11.14 4.37 -5.61
C LYS A 36 -11.21 5.70 -6.36
N GLY A 37 -10.89 5.72 -7.66
CA GLY A 37 -10.77 6.95 -8.44
C GLY A 37 -9.69 7.87 -7.88
N VAL A 38 -8.62 7.30 -7.31
CA VAL A 38 -7.45 8.04 -6.84
C VAL A 38 -6.38 7.97 -7.92
N GLU A 39 -5.94 9.14 -8.38
CA GLU A 39 -4.91 9.25 -9.40
C GLU A 39 -3.52 9.15 -8.75
N ILE A 40 -2.65 8.33 -9.34
CA ILE A 40 -1.25 8.21 -8.95
C ILE A 40 -0.44 9.16 -9.82
N ILE A 41 0.15 10.18 -9.20
CA ILE A 41 1.06 11.12 -9.87
C ILE A 41 2.45 10.49 -9.93
N GLU A 42 2.93 10.00 -8.78
CA GLU A 42 4.17 9.25 -8.68
C GLU A 42 4.02 8.11 -7.66
N ALA A 43 4.65 6.97 -7.92
CA ALA A 43 4.72 5.89 -6.95
C ALA A 43 6.02 5.14 -7.08
N ASN A 44 6.74 5.00 -5.98
CA ASN A 44 7.96 4.21 -5.93
C ASN A 44 7.87 3.18 -4.80
N ALA A 45 8.08 1.93 -5.18
CA ALA A 45 8.25 0.87 -4.20
C ALA A 45 9.73 0.83 -3.84
N CYS A 46 10.12 1.25 -2.65
CA CYS A 46 11.53 1.39 -2.26
C CYS A 46 12.11 0.02 -1.84
N LYS A 47 13.12 -0.03 -0.97
CA LYS A 47 13.67 -1.31 -0.47
C LYS A 47 12.81 -1.90 0.65
N ASP A 48 12.21 -1.05 1.47
CA ASP A 48 11.50 -1.43 2.71
C ASP A 48 10.23 -0.60 2.97
N HIS A 49 9.77 0.18 2.01
CA HIS A 49 8.56 1.00 2.13
C HIS A 49 8.02 1.42 0.75
N ILE A 50 6.78 1.88 0.70
CA ILE A 50 6.12 2.46 -0.47
C ILE A 50 6.08 3.97 -0.30
N HIS A 51 6.50 4.71 -1.32
CA HIS A 51 6.29 6.16 -1.47
C HIS A 51 5.26 6.41 -2.57
N MET A 52 4.25 7.22 -2.30
CA MET A 52 3.22 7.56 -3.28
C MET A 52 2.87 9.05 -3.19
N LEU A 53 2.85 9.72 -4.33
CA LEU A 53 2.21 11.01 -4.52
C LEU A 53 0.90 10.78 -5.27
N VAL A 54 -0.22 11.06 -4.60
CA VAL A 54 -1.56 10.79 -5.13
C VAL A 54 -2.46 12.03 -5.09
N SER A 55 -3.37 12.11 -6.04
CA SER A 55 -4.46 13.09 -6.07
C SER A 55 -5.74 12.42 -5.60
N ILE A 56 -6.23 12.81 -4.42
CA ILE A 56 -7.40 12.20 -3.78
C ILE A 56 -8.62 13.12 -3.95
N PRO A 57 -9.78 12.59 -4.39
CA PRO A 57 -11.04 13.34 -4.41
C PRO A 57 -11.44 13.84 -3.01
N PRO A 58 -11.93 15.08 -2.86
CA PRO A 58 -12.21 15.67 -1.54
C PRO A 58 -13.31 14.94 -0.74
N LYS A 59 -14.16 14.17 -1.43
CA LYS A 59 -15.18 13.30 -0.81
C LYS A 59 -14.61 12.06 -0.11
N ILE A 60 -13.32 11.75 -0.32
CA ILE A 60 -12.65 10.58 0.26
C ILE A 60 -11.69 11.10 1.32
N SER A 61 -11.88 10.66 2.57
CA SER A 61 -10.91 10.96 3.63
C SER A 61 -9.58 10.25 3.36
N VAL A 62 -8.48 10.95 3.60
CA VAL A 62 -7.12 10.41 3.43
C VAL A 62 -6.92 9.15 4.27
N SER A 63 -7.35 9.18 5.53
CA SER A 63 -7.27 8.03 6.44
C SER A 63 -8.10 6.85 5.98
N GLY A 64 -9.29 7.10 5.44
CA GLY A 64 -10.16 6.08 4.85
C GLY A 64 -9.54 5.44 3.61
N PHE A 65 -8.95 6.24 2.73
CA PHE A 65 -8.23 5.75 1.55
C PHE A 65 -7.02 4.89 1.94
N VAL A 66 -6.16 5.37 2.84
CA VAL A 66 -4.97 4.62 3.28
C VAL A 66 -5.36 3.33 4.00
N GLY A 67 -6.40 3.36 4.83
CA GLY A 67 -6.95 2.17 5.50
C GLY A 67 -7.43 1.12 4.49
N PHE A 68 -8.21 1.54 3.50
CA PHE A 68 -8.64 0.68 2.40
C PHE A 68 -7.45 0.12 1.61
N LEU A 69 -6.51 0.98 1.19
CA LEU A 69 -5.38 0.61 0.36
C LEU A 69 -4.50 -0.43 1.05
N LYS A 70 -4.13 -0.21 2.31
CA LYS A 70 -3.33 -1.15 3.11
C LYS A 70 -4.10 -2.43 3.44
N GLY A 71 -5.37 -2.32 3.81
CA GLY A 71 -6.21 -3.48 4.17
C GLY A 71 -6.45 -4.42 3.00
N LYS A 72 -6.98 -3.88 1.89
CA LYS A 72 -7.32 -4.69 0.71
C LYS A 72 -6.08 -5.24 0.03
N SER A 73 -5.00 -4.47 -0.07
CA SER A 73 -3.73 -4.99 -0.62
C SER A 73 -3.17 -6.13 0.22
N SER A 74 -3.21 -6.05 1.56
CA SER A 74 -2.75 -7.15 2.42
C SER A 74 -3.47 -8.47 2.10
N LEU A 75 -4.80 -8.41 1.95
CA LEU A 75 -5.61 -9.58 1.61
C LEU A 75 -5.18 -10.17 0.25
N MET A 76 -5.12 -9.34 -0.78
CA MET A 76 -4.77 -9.78 -2.14
C MET A 76 -3.34 -10.32 -2.24
N ILE A 77 -2.40 -9.75 -1.49
CA ILE A 77 -1.02 -10.23 -1.41
C ILE A 77 -0.99 -11.63 -0.78
N PHE A 78 -1.74 -11.86 0.32
CA PHE A 78 -1.78 -13.18 0.96
C PHE A 78 -2.49 -14.25 0.11
N GLU A 79 -3.55 -13.88 -0.59
CA GLU A 79 -4.24 -14.77 -1.53
C GLU A 79 -3.33 -15.17 -2.70
N LYS A 80 -2.66 -14.18 -3.31
CA LYS A 80 -1.78 -14.40 -4.46
C LYS A 80 -0.53 -15.18 -4.11
N PHE A 81 0.03 -14.96 -2.91
CA PHE A 81 1.26 -15.60 -2.47
C PHE A 81 0.96 -16.58 -1.34
N ALA A 82 0.27 -17.67 -1.68
CA ALA A 82 -0.19 -18.72 -0.76
C ALA A 82 0.91 -19.29 0.18
N ASN A 83 2.19 -19.15 -0.18
CA ASN A 83 3.35 -19.61 0.59
C ASN A 83 4.01 -18.53 1.47
N LEU A 84 3.42 -17.35 1.61
CA LEU A 84 3.89 -16.43 2.64
C LEU A 84 3.66 -17.11 3.99
N LYS A 85 4.72 -17.22 4.81
CA LYS A 85 4.75 -17.71 6.22
C LYS A 85 3.66 -17.11 7.15
N TYR A 86 2.86 -16.19 6.62
CA TYR A 86 1.79 -15.40 7.22
C TYR A 86 0.39 -15.89 6.89
N LYS A 87 0.22 -16.79 5.90
CA LYS A 87 -1.08 -17.44 5.66
C LYS A 87 -1.57 -18.18 6.92
N TYR A 88 -0.62 -18.64 7.74
CA TYR A 88 -0.83 -19.39 8.98
C TYR A 88 -0.40 -18.65 10.27
N GLY A 89 -0.08 -17.36 10.21
CA GLY A 89 0.32 -16.53 11.37
C GLY A 89 -0.47 -15.23 11.51
N ASN A 90 0.01 -14.26 12.29
CA ASN A 90 -0.60 -12.92 12.43
C ASN A 90 -0.67 -12.21 11.07
N ARG A 91 -1.88 -12.09 10.50
CA ARG A 91 -2.20 -11.60 9.13
C ARG A 91 -1.97 -10.09 8.93
N HIS A 92 -0.77 -9.59 9.20
CA HIS A 92 -0.42 -8.19 9.01
C HIS A 92 0.76 -8.06 8.04
N PHE A 93 0.47 -7.58 6.83
CA PHE A 93 1.52 -7.31 5.83
C PHE A 93 2.18 -5.95 6.05
N TRP A 94 1.39 -4.89 6.26
CA TRP A 94 1.88 -3.54 6.51
C TRP A 94 2.03 -3.21 8.00
N CYS A 95 2.85 -2.21 8.32
CA CYS A 95 2.87 -1.60 9.65
C CYS A 95 1.53 -0.90 9.95
N ARG A 96 1.22 -0.68 11.24
CA ARG A 96 -0.03 0.00 11.64
C ARG A 96 -0.05 1.45 11.17
N GLY A 97 1.02 2.19 11.43
CA GLY A 97 1.16 3.60 11.04
C GLY A 97 1.36 3.82 9.54
N TYR A 98 1.30 5.09 9.14
CA TYR A 98 1.69 5.62 7.84
C TYR A 98 2.05 7.10 8.04
N TYR A 99 2.87 7.65 7.16
CA TYR A 99 3.10 9.09 7.06
C TYR A 99 2.19 9.65 5.97
N VAL A 100 1.69 10.86 6.20
CA VAL A 100 1.00 11.63 5.18
C VAL A 100 1.28 13.12 5.34
N ASP A 101 1.43 13.79 4.21
CA ASP A 101 1.64 15.23 4.13
C ASP A 101 0.94 15.80 2.89
N THR A 102 0.52 17.06 2.99
CA THR A 102 -0.06 17.80 1.87
C THR A 102 1.04 18.39 1.00
N VAL A 103 0.86 18.34 -0.32
CA VAL A 103 1.83 18.89 -1.30
C VAL A 103 1.21 20.06 -2.04
#